data_AF-A0A6I5CRQ7-F1
#
_entry.id   AF-A0A6I5CRQ7-F1
#
_cell.length_a   1.000
_cell.length_b   1.000
_cell.length_c   1.000
_cell.angle_alpha   90.00
_cell.angle_beta   90.00
_cell.angle_gamma   90.00
#
_symmetry.space_group_name_H-M   'P 1'
#
loop_
_entity.id
_entity.type
_entity.pdbx_description
1 polymer ?
#
loop_
_entity_poly.entity_id
_entity_poly.type
_entity_poly.pdbx_seq_one_letter_code
_entity_poly.pdbx_strand_id
1 'polypeptide(L)'
;LTVSHAFHSPLMEPVLDDFRAVAQSLTYEQPQIPFVSTVTGDVVTDEPTTAAYWTEHIREPVRLTDALAHLPAATFLEIGPDAVLTALGPAVAEDAVFVPAQRRNREEVRELVSALGQLHTSGVRIDWAGYFAGTGVRRVEDLPTYAFRRTRYWLTPKEYAGGSRPGAGGGDVSEAGLWAPEHPLLGAAVPSPESDGVVFTGRLSRDSHPWLADHAVGGTTLYPGTGFVELALAAGAQTGFETLAEL
;
A
#
# COMPACT_ATOMS: atom_id res chain seq x y z
N LEU A 1 -10.93 -36.60 5.68
CA LEU A 1 -10.27 -37.55 6.60
C LEU A 1 -10.83 -38.93 6.35
N THR A 2 -9.99 -39.90 6.02
CA THR A 2 -10.41 -41.30 5.96
C THR A 2 -10.04 -41.94 7.28
N VAL A 3 -11.02 -42.13 8.15
CA VAL A 3 -10.82 -42.78 9.44
C VAL A 3 -11.48 -44.16 9.41
N SER A 4 -10.82 -45.14 10.03
CA SER A 4 -11.34 -46.50 10.18
C SER A 4 -12.32 -46.66 11.34
N HIS A 5 -12.49 -45.62 12.16
CA HIS A 5 -13.28 -45.62 13.39
C HIS A 5 -14.11 -44.34 13.50
N ALA A 6 -15.26 -44.43 14.16
CA ALA A 6 -16.13 -43.30 14.47
C ALA A 6 -15.69 -42.65 15.80
N PHE A 7 -14.67 -41.79 15.71
CA PHE A 7 -14.27 -40.94 16.84
C PHE A 7 -15.41 -40.01 17.27
N HIS A 8 -15.35 -39.50 18.51
CA HIS A 8 -16.36 -38.60 19.06
C HIS A 8 -17.77 -39.20 19.09
N SER A 9 -17.86 -40.52 19.32
CA SER A 9 -19.12 -41.28 19.35
C SER A 9 -19.09 -42.34 20.44
N PRO A 10 -20.25 -42.94 20.79
CA PRO A 10 -20.33 -44.07 21.72
C PRO A 10 -19.44 -45.26 21.36
N LEU A 11 -18.98 -45.38 20.10
CA LEU A 11 -18.06 -46.45 19.69
C LEU A 11 -16.65 -46.31 20.31
N MET A 12 -16.35 -45.19 20.96
CA MET A 12 -15.12 -45.00 21.72
C MET A 12 -15.18 -45.58 23.12
N GLU A 13 -16.37 -45.88 23.67
CA GLU A 13 -16.55 -46.36 25.05
C GLU A 13 -15.62 -47.54 25.42
N PRO A 14 -15.42 -48.58 24.57
CA PRO A 14 -14.59 -49.73 24.93
C PRO A 14 -13.11 -49.42 25.17
N VAL A 15 -12.59 -48.30 24.64
CA VAL A 15 -11.17 -47.93 24.76
C VAL A 15 -10.94 -46.85 25.83
N LEU A 16 -11.98 -46.27 26.43
CA LEU A 16 -11.83 -45.11 27.32
C LEU A 16 -11.06 -45.46 28.60
N ASP A 17 -11.28 -46.65 29.18
CA ASP A 17 -10.60 -47.06 30.43
C ASP A 17 -9.10 -47.29 30.19
N ASP A 18 -8.75 -47.99 29.11
CA ASP A 18 -7.35 -48.22 28.71
C ASP A 18 -6.66 -46.89 28.37
N PHE A 19 -7.33 -46.02 27.61
CA PHE A 19 -6.83 -44.69 27.30
C PHE A 19 -6.62 -43.84 28.55
N ARG A 20 -7.58 -43.86 29.48
CA ARG A 20 -7.48 -43.13 30.76
C ARG A 20 -6.30 -43.61 31.58
N ALA A 21 -6.07 -44.92 31.66
CA ALA A 21 -4.93 -45.48 32.39
C ALA A 21 -3.59 -44.95 31.85
N VAL A 22 -3.45 -44.89 30.52
CA VAL A 22 -2.26 -44.29 29.88
C VAL A 22 -2.20 -42.79 30.15
N ALA A 23 -3.30 -42.06 29.97
CA ALA A 23 -3.36 -40.62 30.21
C ALA A 23 -3.01 -40.25 31.67
N GLN A 24 -3.38 -41.07 32.66
CA GLN A 24 -3.01 -40.87 34.07
C GLN A 24 -1.52 -41.05 34.35
N SER A 25 -0.79 -41.75 33.48
CA SER A 25 0.66 -41.91 33.63
C SER A 25 1.47 -40.68 33.17
N LEU A 26 0.82 -39.74 32.48
CA LEU A 26 1.45 -38.54 31.97
C LEU A 26 1.47 -37.43 33.03
N THR A 27 2.52 -36.61 33.00
CA THR A 27 2.57 -35.36 33.74
C THR A 27 2.02 -34.24 32.86
N TYR A 28 1.05 -33.50 33.38
CA TYR A 28 0.46 -32.37 32.68
C TYR A 28 0.94 -31.07 33.31
N GLU A 29 1.11 -30.05 32.47
CA GLU A 29 1.53 -28.72 32.86
C GLU A 29 0.48 -27.70 32.43
N GLN A 30 0.44 -26.59 33.14
CA GLN A 30 -0.46 -25.50 32.84
C GLN A 30 -0.17 -24.88 31.46
N PRO A 31 -1.20 -24.67 30.60
CA PRO A 31 -1.02 -23.99 29.33
C PRO A 31 -0.40 -22.59 29.52
N GLN A 32 0.73 -22.35 28.88
CA GLN A 32 1.40 -21.04 28.87
C GLN A 32 0.77 -20.07 27.85
N ILE A 33 0.02 -20.62 26.90
CA ILE A 33 -0.69 -19.90 25.85
C ILE A 33 -2.19 -20.08 26.10
N PRO A 34 -3.01 -19.02 26.01
CA PRO A 34 -4.46 -19.13 26.14
C PRO A 34 -5.01 -20.24 25.24
N PHE A 35 -5.82 -21.12 25.82
CA PHE A 35 -6.33 -22.29 25.15
C PHE A 35 -7.87 -22.28 25.19
N VAL A 36 -8.49 -22.42 24.02
CA VAL A 36 -9.94 -22.56 23.88
C VAL A 36 -10.20 -24.02 23.56
N SER A 37 -10.92 -24.71 24.43
CA SER A 37 -11.18 -26.13 24.26
C SER A 37 -12.26 -26.34 23.21
N THR A 38 -12.01 -27.26 22.28
CA THR A 38 -13.05 -27.72 21.35
C THR A 38 -13.96 -28.79 21.96
N VAL A 39 -13.75 -29.19 23.21
CA VAL A 39 -14.66 -30.10 23.95
C VAL A 39 -15.72 -29.26 24.66
N THR A 40 -15.28 -28.27 25.45
CA THR A 40 -16.19 -27.37 26.16
C THR A 40 -16.75 -26.28 25.26
N GLY A 41 -16.02 -25.91 24.19
CA GLY A 41 -16.36 -24.78 23.34
C GLY A 41 -16.01 -23.42 23.94
N ASP A 42 -15.31 -23.38 25.08
CA ASP A 42 -15.02 -22.19 25.88
C ASP A 42 -13.52 -22.06 26.18
N VAL A 43 -13.12 -20.87 26.66
CA VAL A 43 -11.77 -20.62 27.18
C VAL A 43 -11.58 -21.46 28.46
N VAL A 44 -10.49 -22.24 28.50
CA VAL A 44 -10.15 -23.13 29.62
C VAL A 44 -8.79 -22.75 30.21
N THR A 45 -8.56 -23.10 31.47
CA THR A 45 -7.28 -22.86 32.14
C THR A 45 -6.65 -24.16 32.60
N ASP A 46 -7.33 -24.89 33.48
CA ASP A 46 -6.76 -26.02 34.22
C ASP A 46 -7.29 -27.36 33.71
N GLU A 47 -8.42 -27.38 33.01
CA GLU A 47 -9.08 -28.58 32.52
C GLU A 47 -8.14 -29.47 31.68
N PRO A 48 -7.34 -28.94 30.73
CA PRO A 48 -6.41 -29.73 29.93
C PRO A 48 -5.26 -30.35 30.73
N THR A 49 -5.10 -29.98 32.01
CA THR A 49 -4.06 -30.54 32.87
C THR A 49 -4.50 -31.84 33.55
N THR A 50 -5.60 -32.45 33.10
CA THR A 50 -6.15 -33.67 33.70
C THR A 50 -6.31 -34.78 32.68
N ALA A 51 -6.07 -36.02 33.08
CA ALA A 51 -6.30 -37.19 32.24
C ALA A 51 -7.79 -37.32 31.84
N ALA A 52 -8.71 -36.91 32.72
CA ALA A 52 -10.15 -36.95 32.48
C ALA A 52 -10.53 -36.13 31.24
N TYR A 53 -10.00 -34.90 31.12
CA TYR A 53 -10.23 -34.04 29.96
C TYR A 53 -9.84 -34.71 28.64
N TRP A 54 -8.68 -35.38 28.59
CA TRP A 54 -8.22 -36.05 27.37
C TRP A 54 -9.01 -37.31 27.04
N THR A 55 -9.48 -38.04 28.06
CA THR A 55 -10.40 -39.17 27.87
C THR A 55 -11.76 -38.69 27.33
N GLU A 56 -12.28 -37.58 27.84
CA GLU A 56 -13.50 -36.95 27.32
C GLU A 56 -13.29 -36.43 25.89
N HIS A 57 -12.14 -35.83 25.59
CA HIS A 57 -11.83 -35.27 24.28
C HIS A 57 -11.94 -36.27 23.13
N ILE A 58 -11.53 -37.53 23.33
CA ILE A 58 -11.63 -38.55 22.28
C ILE A 58 -13.07 -39.06 22.09
N ARG A 59 -13.96 -38.81 23.06
CA ARG A 59 -15.34 -39.32 23.13
C ARG A 59 -16.38 -38.27 22.78
N GLU A 60 -16.21 -37.03 23.21
CA GLU A 60 -17.16 -35.93 23.07
C GLU A 60 -17.04 -35.23 21.71
N PRO A 61 -18.12 -34.62 21.18
CA PRO A 61 -18.09 -33.92 19.90
C PRO A 61 -17.16 -32.71 19.90
N VAL A 62 -16.56 -32.43 18.74
CA VAL A 62 -15.68 -31.27 18.55
C VAL A 62 -16.49 -30.03 18.21
N ARG A 63 -16.57 -29.09 19.16
CA ARG A 63 -17.25 -27.78 19.07
C ARG A 63 -16.35 -26.70 18.45
N LEU A 64 -15.84 -26.96 17.25
CA LEU A 64 -14.86 -26.06 16.60
C LEU A 64 -15.39 -24.64 16.38
N THR A 65 -16.63 -24.51 15.90
CA THR A 65 -17.25 -23.20 15.63
C THR A 65 -17.37 -22.37 16.90
N ASP A 66 -17.79 -22.99 18.00
CA ASP A 66 -17.92 -22.32 19.30
C ASP A 66 -16.54 -21.84 19.77
N ALA A 67 -15.53 -22.71 19.71
CA ALA A 67 -14.16 -22.34 20.09
C ALA A 67 -13.60 -21.18 19.25
N LEU A 68 -13.85 -21.16 17.94
CA LEU A 68 -13.40 -20.07 17.06
C LEU A 68 -14.09 -18.74 17.39
N ALA A 69 -15.34 -18.75 17.86
CA ALA A 69 -16.06 -17.53 18.24
C ALA A 69 -15.42 -16.80 19.44
N HIS A 70 -14.64 -17.51 20.27
CA HIS A 70 -13.89 -16.91 21.39
C HIS A 70 -12.55 -16.28 20.97
N LEU A 71 -12.12 -16.45 19.71
CA LEU A 71 -10.83 -15.96 19.23
C LEU A 71 -11.04 -14.69 18.40
N PRO A 72 -10.70 -13.50 18.94
CA PRO A 72 -10.79 -12.23 18.21
C PRO A 72 -9.59 -12.05 17.26
N ALA A 73 -9.27 -13.07 16.47
CA ALA A 73 -8.10 -13.10 15.60
C ALA A 73 -8.47 -12.84 14.15
N ALA A 74 -7.73 -11.93 13.50
CA ALA A 74 -7.83 -11.70 12.06
C ALA A 74 -7.04 -12.74 11.24
N THR A 75 -6.24 -13.60 11.88
CA THR A 75 -5.40 -14.59 11.20
C THR A 75 -5.25 -15.85 12.04
N PHE A 76 -5.47 -17.00 11.43
CA PHE A 76 -5.34 -18.34 12.00
C PHE A 76 -4.28 -19.15 11.23
N LEU A 77 -3.43 -19.88 11.95
CA LEU A 77 -2.49 -20.84 11.38
C LEU A 77 -2.99 -22.26 11.67
N GLU A 78 -3.27 -23.03 10.63
CA GLU A 78 -3.56 -24.46 10.76
C GLU A 78 -2.25 -25.24 10.85
N ILE A 79 -2.02 -25.88 11.99
CA ILE A 79 -0.87 -26.76 12.23
C ILE A 79 -1.33 -28.20 12.02
N GLY A 80 -0.83 -28.82 10.96
CA GLY A 80 -1.13 -30.20 10.61
C GLY A 80 -0.45 -30.57 9.30
N PRO A 81 -0.55 -31.84 8.86
CA PRO A 81 0.08 -32.32 7.63
C PRO A 81 -0.68 -31.94 6.35
N ASP A 82 -1.81 -31.23 6.47
CA ASP A 82 -2.69 -30.87 5.37
C ASP A 82 -3.52 -29.62 5.73
N ALA A 83 -4.32 -29.10 4.80
CA ALA A 83 -5.07 -27.85 4.93
C ALA A 83 -6.59 -28.07 5.07
N VAL A 84 -7.02 -28.95 5.99
CA VAL A 84 -8.43 -29.36 6.10
C VAL A 84 -9.27 -28.26 6.75
N LEU A 85 -8.80 -27.68 7.85
CA LEU A 85 -9.54 -26.66 8.61
C LEU A 85 -9.48 -25.29 7.93
N THR A 86 -8.40 -25.00 7.21
CA THR A 86 -8.22 -23.77 6.42
C THR A 86 -9.36 -23.59 5.42
N ALA A 87 -9.81 -24.68 4.79
CA ALA A 87 -10.92 -24.63 3.84
C ALA A 87 -12.28 -24.38 4.51
N LEU A 88 -12.43 -24.69 5.79
CA LEU A 88 -13.65 -24.51 6.57
C LEU A 88 -13.72 -23.15 7.27
N GLY A 89 -12.57 -22.54 7.52
CA GLY A 89 -12.42 -21.26 8.23
C GLY A 89 -13.33 -20.13 7.75
N PRO A 90 -13.42 -19.83 6.44
CA PRO A 90 -14.26 -18.74 5.93
C PRO A 90 -15.76 -18.90 6.23
N ALA A 91 -16.24 -20.13 6.45
CA ALA A 91 -17.63 -20.37 6.84
C ALA A 91 -17.90 -20.03 8.33
N VAL A 92 -16.84 -19.88 9.12
CA VAL A 92 -16.91 -19.59 10.56
C VAL A 92 -16.50 -18.15 10.86
N ALA A 93 -15.50 -17.62 10.15
CA ALA A 93 -15.02 -16.24 10.27
C ALA A 93 -14.69 -15.69 8.88
N GLU A 94 -15.65 -14.99 8.26
CA GLU A 94 -15.58 -14.53 6.87
C GLU A 94 -14.41 -13.57 6.60
N ASP A 95 -14.13 -12.68 7.53
CA ASP A 95 -13.08 -11.65 7.40
C ASP A 95 -11.68 -12.11 7.88
N ALA A 96 -11.56 -13.34 8.39
CA ALA A 96 -10.30 -13.85 8.91
C ALA A 96 -9.48 -14.58 7.83
N VAL A 97 -8.15 -14.45 7.93
CA VAL A 97 -7.21 -15.18 7.06
C VAL A 97 -6.87 -16.52 7.69
N PHE A 98 -7.03 -17.61 6.94
CA PHE A 98 -6.60 -18.95 7.37
C PHE A 98 -5.41 -19.39 6.54
N VAL A 99 -4.29 -19.70 7.21
CA VAL A 99 -3.03 -20.09 6.59
C VAL A 99 -2.71 -21.53 6.97
N PRO A 100 -2.52 -22.46 6.03
CA PRO A 100 -2.08 -23.81 6.34
C PRO A 100 -0.56 -23.87 6.47
N ALA A 101 -0.04 -24.52 7.51
CA ALA A 101 1.40 -24.74 7.68
C ALA A 101 1.96 -25.75 6.67
N GLN A 102 1.14 -26.72 6.24
CA GLN A 102 1.51 -27.77 5.29
C GLN A 102 0.35 -28.12 4.35
N ARG A 103 0.69 -28.78 3.25
CA ARG A 103 -0.27 -29.40 2.33
C ARG A 103 0.22 -30.78 1.94
N ARG A 104 -0.70 -31.74 1.90
CA ARG A 104 -0.36 -33.11 1.48
C ARG A 104 0.23 -33.12 0.07
N ASN A 105 1.24 -33.96 -0.14
CA ASN A 105 1.95 -34.13 -1.42
C ASN A 105 2.67 -32.85 -1.90
N ARG A 106 3.04 -31.95 -0.97
CA ARG A 106 3.89 -30.78 -1.24
C ARG A 106 5.17 -30.90 -0.43
N GLU A 107 6.17 -30.11 -0.82
CA GLU A 107 7.48 -30.09 -0.16
C GLU A 107 7.38 -29.28 1.15
N GLU A 108 7.76 -29.89 2.27
CA GLU A 108 7.41 -29.39 3.61
C GLU A 108 8.06 -28.04 3.94
N VAL A 109 9.32 -27.85 3.55
CA VAL A 109 10.05 -26.60 3.80
C VAL A 109 9.42 -25.46 3.01
N ARG A 110 9.11 -25.69 1.73
CA ARG A 110 8.47 -24.70 0.87
C ARG A 110 7.10 -24.31 1.37
N GLU A 111 6.27 -25.25 1.82
CA GLU A 111 4.95 -24.92 2.37
C GLU A 111 5.08 -24.10 3.66
N LEU A 112 5.98 -24.49 4.56
CA LEU A 112 6.22 -23.72 5.79
C LEU A 112 6.70 -22.29 5.51
N VAL A 113 7.67 -22.13 4.60
CA VAL A 113 8.18 -20.80 4.22
C VAL A 113 7.08 -19.97 3.54
N SER A 114 6.23 -20.61 2.73
CA SER A 114 5.09 -19.94 2.09
C SER A 114 4.05 -19.52 3.13
N ALA A 115 3.79 -20.34 4.14
CA ALA A 115 2.90 -20.01 5.26
C ALA A 115 3.43 -18.81 6.06
N LEU A 116 4.73 -18.79 6.39
CA LEU A 116 5.37 -17.63 7.03
C LEU A 116 5.26 -16.36 6.19
N GLY A 117 5.40 -16.48 4.87
CA GLY A 117 5.18 -15.38 3.93
C GLY A 117 3.75 -14.85 3.96
N GLN A 118 2.75 -15.74 3.96
CA GLN A 118 1.34 -15.36 4.05
C GLN A 118 1.05 -14.66 5.38
N LEU A 119 1.45 -15.25 6.51
CA LEU A 119 1.33 -14.64 7.83
C LEU A 119 1.95 -13.23 7.87
N HIS A 120 3.15 -13.07 7.32
CA HIS A 120 3.82 -11.78 7.24
C HIS A 120 3.02 -10.74 6.44
N THR A 121 2.50 -11.12 5.27
CA THR A 121 1.67 -10.23 4.44
C THR A 121 0.31 -9.93 5.04
N SER A 122 -0.19 -10.80 5.93
CA SER A 122 -1.42 -10.59 6.70
C SER A 122 -1.20 -9.75 7.97
N GLY A 123 0.02 -9.25 8.20
CA GLY A 123 0.34 -8.36 9.31
C GLY A 123 0.87 -9.06 10.57
N VAL A 124 1.04 -10.38 10.55
CA VAL A 124 1.68 -11.11 11.66
C VAL A 124 3.18 -10.80 11.68
N ARG A 125 3.67 -10.39 12.85
CA ARG A 125 5.10 -10.13 13.03
C ARG A 125 5.86 -11.46 13.13
N ILE A 126 6.62 -11.78 12.10
CA ILE A 126 7.53 -12.92 12.09
C ILE A 126 8.91 -12.48 12.60
N ASP A 127 9.47 -13.25 13.54
CA ASP A 127 10.87 -13.10 13.94
C ASP A 127 11.79 -13.75 12.88
N TRP A 128 12.08 -12.98 11.84
CA TRP A 128 13.01 -13.41 10.80
C TRP A 128 14.45 -13.59 11.31
N ALA A 129 14.85 -12.88 12.38
CA ALA A 129 16.18 -13.05 12.96
C ALA A 129 16.30 -14.41 13.64
N GLY A 130 15.28 -14.82 14.41
CA GLY A 130 15.16 -16.15 14.98
C GLY A 130 15.10 -17.25 13.92
N TYR A 131 14.30 -17.05 12.85
CA TYR A 131 14.20 -18.02 11.74
C TYR A 131 15.56 -18.31 11.07
N PHE A 132 16.38 -17.28 10.88
CA PHE A 132 17.69 -17.40 10.24
C PHE A 132 18.85 -17.62 11.22
N ALA A 133 18.60 -17.70 12.53
CA ALA A 133 19.63 -17.89 13.53
C ALA A 133 20.44 -19.18 13.26
N GLY A 134 21.76 -19.11 13.32
CA GLY A 134 22.65 -20.26 13.13
C GLY A 134 22.85 -20.72 11.67
N THR A 135 22.18 -20.11 10.69
CA THR A 135 22.30 -20.50 9.27
C THR A 135 23.49 -19.88 8.54
N GLY A 136 24.15 -18.87 9.14
CA GLY A 136 25.26 -18.13 8.53
C GLY A 136 24.84 -17.12 7.46
N VAL A 137 23.54 -16.96 7.20
CA VAL A 137 23.04 -15.94 6.27
C VAL A 137 23.22 -14.53 6.84
N ARG A 138 23.34 -13.55 5.95
CA ARG A 138 23.49 -12.14 6.30
C ARG A 138 22.40 -11.31 5.64
N ARG A 139 21.92 -10.29 6.35
CA ARG A 139 20.98 -9.33 5.81
C ARG A 139 21.65 -8.57 4.66
N VAL A 140 20.98 -8.50 3.51
CA VAL A 140 21.40 -7.65 2.40
C VAL A 140 20.83 -6.26 2.64
N GLU A 141 21.69 -5.25 2.79
CA GLU A 141 21.27 -3.86 3.07
C GLU A 141 20.84 -3.13 1.80
N ASP A 142 21.58 -3.34 0.71
CA ASP A 142 21.37 -2.63 -0.57
C ASP A 142 20.48 -3.44 -1.52
N LEU A 143 19.18 -3.41 -1.26
CA LEU A 143 18.17 -3.88 -2.22
C LEU A 143 17.58 -2.69 -3.00
N PRO A 144 17.16 -2.88 -4.26
CA PRO A 144 16.40 -1.88 -4.98
C PRO A 144 15.24 -1.37 -4.13
N THR A 145 15.16 -0.05 -3.96
CA THR A 145 14.15 0.58 -3.12
C THR A 145 12.77 0.52 -3.77
N TYR A 146 11.73 0.87 -3.00
CA TYR A 146 10.35 0.88 -3.47
C TYR A 146 10.21 1.60 -4.82
N ALA A 147 9.63 0.92 -5.80
CA ALA A 147 9.36 1.49 -7.10
C ALA A 147 8.18 2.46 -7.01
N PHE A 148 8.46 3.73 -6.72
CA PHE A 148 7.43 4.77 -6.66
C PHE A 148 6.62 4.82 -7.96
N ARG A 149 5.29 4.81 -7.82
CA ARG A 149 4.37 5.12 -8.91
C ARG A 149 4.44 6.62 -9.20
N ARG A 150 5.30 7.00 -10.15
CA ARG A 150 5.55 8.40 -10.50
C ARG A 150 4.32 9.02 -11.16
N THR A 151 3.67 9.93 -10.43
CA THR A 151 2.62 10.81 -10.95
C THR A 151 3.13 12.24 -10.90
N ARG A 152 2.92 13.00 -11.98
CA ARG A 152 3.31 14.41 -12.02
C ARG A 152 2.23 15.24 -11.31
N TYR A 153 2.54 15.77 -10.13
CA TYR A 153 1.66 16.65 -9.35
C TYR A 153 1.96 18.15 -9.54
N TRP A 154 2.70 18.50 -10.59
CA TRP A 154 3.00 19.90 -10.92
C TRP A 154 1.82 20.56 -11.61
N LEU A 155 1.37 21.72 -11.11
CA LEU A 155 0.35 22.55 -11.77
C LEU A 155 0.80 22.89 -13.19
N THR A 156 -0.08 22.68 -14.17
CA THR A 156 0.16 23.13 -15.53
C THR A 156 -0.31 24.58 -15.72
N PRO A 157 0.32 25.36 -16.61
CA PRO A 157 -0.07 26.76 -16.85
C PRO A 157 -1.55 26.93 -17.22
N LYS A 158 -2.14 25.95 -17.90
CA LYS A 158 -3.56 25.94 -18.27
C LYS A 158 -4.49 25.78 -17.06
N GLU A 159 -4.05 25.03 -16.04
CA GLU A 159 -4.78 24.84 -14.79
C GLU A 159 -4.63 26.04 -13.84
N TYR A 160 -3.49 26.73 -13.90
CA TYR A 160 -3.22 27.92 -13.09
C TYR A 160 -3.92 29.19 -13.64
N ALA A 161 -4.09 29.31 -14.95
CA ALA A 161 -4.65 30.49 -15.61
C ALA A 161 -6.19 30.59 -15.59
N GLY A 162 -6.86 29.89 -14.65
CA GLY A 162 -8.32 29.80 -14.51
C GLY A 162 -9.01 31.11 -14.09
N GLY A 163 -8.86 32.17 -14.89
CA GLY A 163 -9.47 33.49 -14.69
C GLY A 163 -8.79 34.65 -15.43
N SER A 164 -7.58 34.44 -15.95
CA SER A 164 -6.81 35.51 -16.62
C SER A 164 -7.09 35.56 -18.13
N ARG A 165 -6.99 36.77 -18.70
CA ARG A 165 -7.18 37.03 -20.14
C ARG A 165 -6.39 36.04 -21.01
N PRO A 166 -6.93 35.58 -22.16
CA PRO A 166 -6.17 34.79 -23.12
C PRO A 166 -4.84 35.50 -23.46
N GLY A 167 -3.72 34.80 -23.27
CA GLY A 167 -2.37 35.34 -23.49
C GLY A 167 -1.61 35.75 -22.23
N ALA A 168 -2.30 36.12 -21.14
CA ALA A 168 -1.70 36.37 -19.82
C ALA A 168 -1.38 35.04 -19.11
N GLY A 169 -0.39 34.31 -19.62
CA GLY A 169 0.01 32.97 -19.15
C GLY A 169 0.81 32.95 -17.84
N GLY A 170 0.56 33.88 -16.91
CA GLY A 170 1.23 33.98 -15.61
C GLY A 170 0.25 34.42 -14.52
N GLY A 171 0.52 34.03 -13.27
CA GLY A 171 -0.16 34.61 -12.11
C GLY A 171 0.07 36.11 -11.99
N ASP A 172 -0.62 36.76 -11.06
CA ASP A 172 -0.32 38.15 -10.72
C ASP A 172 1.12 38.27 -10.22
N VAL A 173 2.00 38.77 -11.10
CA VAL A 173 3.43 38.91 -10.81
C VAL A 173 3.72 40.05 -9.83
N SER A 174 2.72 40.89 -9.52
CA SER A 174 2.84 41.93 -8.49
C SER A 174 3.04 41.32 -7.10
N GLU A 175 2.50 40.12 -6.84
CA GLU A 175 2.78 39.36 -5.60
C GLU A 175 4.26 38.95 -5.48
N ALA A 176 4.95 38.80 -6.61
CA ALA A 176 6.40 38.56 -6.67
C ALA A 176 7.22 39.86 -6.68
N GLY A 177 6.59 41.03 -6.48
CA GLY A 177 7.23 42.35 -6.52
C GLY A 177 7.61 42.83 -7.92
N LEU A 178 7.09 42.16 -8.97
CA LEU A 178 7.36 42.53 -10.36
C LEU A 178 6.25 43.43 -10.86
N TRP A 179 6.61 44.36 -11.75
CA TRP A 179 5.60 45.15 -12.43
C TRP A 179 4.88 44.29 -13.48
N ALA A 180 3.56 44.43 -13.59
CA ALA A 180 2.73 43.73 -14.56
C ALA A 180 2.34 44.67 -15.72
N PRO A 181 2.96 44.54 -16.90
CA PRO A 181 2.59 45.26 -18.11
C PRO A 181 1.14 44.99 -18.52
N GLU A 182 0.39 46.02 -18.95
CA GLU A 182 -0.92 45.83 -19.58
C GLU A 182 -0.78 45.40 -21.05
N HIS A 183 -0.14 44.26 -21.31
CA HIS A 183 0.08 43.75 -22.67
C HIS A 183 -0.04 42.21 -22.76
N PRO A 184 -0.78 41.65 -23.74
CA PRO A 184 -1.04 40.20 -23.83
C PRO A 184 0.21 39.30 -23.91
N LEU A 185 1.34 39.83 -24.40
CA LEU A 185 2.59 39.07 -24.56
C LEU A 185 3.67 39.42 -23.52
N LEU A 186 3.47 40.48 -22.72
CA LEU A 186 4.43 40.89 -21.68
C LEU A 186 3.83 40.55 -20.32
N GLY A 187 4.39 39.54 -19.67
CA GLY A 187 3.88 39.01 -18.40
C GLY A 187 4.47 39.68 -17.16
N ALA A 188 5.69 40.19 -17.23
CA ALA A 188 6.33 40.93 -16.14
C ALA A 188 7.38 41.90 -16.66
N ALA A 189 7.68 42.94 -15.89
CA ALA A 189 8.74 43.90 -16.16
C ALA A 189 9.58 44.15 -14.90
N VAL A 190 10.90 44.27 -15.10
CA VAL A 190 11.87 44.47 -14.02
C VAL A 190 12.87 45.56 -14.43
N PRO A 191 12.98 46.66 -13.67
CA PRO A 191 14.07 47.61 -13.84
C PRO A 191 15.43 46.92 -13.62
N SER A 192 16.38 47.18 -14.50
CA SER A 192 17.74 46.70 -14.34
C SER A 192 18.41 47.44 -13.17
N PRO A 193 19.06 46.74 -12.23
CA PRO A 193 19.84 47.41 -11.18
C PRO A 193 21.20 47.91 -11.70
N GLU A 194 21.66 47.42 -12.85
CA GLU A 194 22.98 47.72 -13.43
C GLU A 194 22.91 48.79 -14.54
N SER A 195 21.71 49.16 -14.97
CA SER A 195 21.48 50.15 -16.04
C SER A 195 20.14 50.84 -15.88
N ASP A 196 19.93 51.98 -16.53
CA ASP A 196 18.62 52.66 -16.58
C ASP A 196 17.61 51.93 -17.52
N GLY A 197 17.82 50.64 -17.79
CA GLY A 197 16.98 49.82 -18.68
C GLY A 197 15.88 49.06 -17.93
N VAL A 198 14.87 48.61 -18.68
CA VAL A 198 13.80 47.74 -18.17
C VAL A 198 13.77 46.45 -18.97
N VAL A 199 13.73 45.30 -18.29
CA VAL A 199 13.58 43.98 -18.91
C VAL A 199 12.13 43.55 -18.82
N PHE A 200 11.51 43.35 -19.98
CA PHE A 200 10.19 42.75 -20.08
C PHE A 200 10.32 41.25 -20.34
N THR A 201 9.55 40.43 -19.64
CA THR A 201 9.52 38.97 -19.80
C THR A 201 8.11 38.51 -20.13
N GLY A 202 8.01 37.44 -20.90
CA GLY A 202 6.74 36.87 -21.34
C GLY A 202 6.93 35.45 -21.84
N ARG A 203 5.82 34.72 -21.99
CA ARG A 203 5.85 33.35 -22.50
C ARG A 203 4.97 33.19 -23.73
N LEU A 204 5.63 32.92 -24.86
CA LEU A 204 4.99 32.52 -26.09
C LEU A 204 4.83 31.00 -26.12
N SER A 205 3.60 30.52 -26.26
CA SER A 205 3.28 29.11 -26.39
C SER A 205 2.05 28.97 -27.27
N ARG A 206 2.02 27.95 -28.13
CA ARG A 206 0.83 27.61 -28.92
C ARG A 206 -0.37 27.21 -28.06
N ASP A 207 -0.11 26.75 -26.82
CA ASP A 207 -1.16 26.40 -25.88
C ASP A 207 -1.88 27.64 -25.31
N SER A 208 -1.15 28.75 -25.09
CA SER A 208 -1.71 30.00 -24.56
C SER A 208 -2.02 31.04 -25.64
N HIS A 209 -1.37 30.95 -26.80
CA HIS A 209 -1.51 31.86 -27.95
C HIS A 209 -1.70 31.04 -29.24
N PRO A 210 -2.91 30.49 -29.47
CA PRO A 210 -3.16 29.60 -30.61
C PRO A 210 -2.88 30.25 -31.97
N TRP A 211 -3.07 31.57 -32.08
CA TRP A 211 -2.81 32.37 -33.28
C TRP A 211 -1.34 32.32 -33.74
N LEU A 212 -0.38 31.98 -32.86
CA LEU A 212 1.00 31.78 -33.27
C LEU A 212 1.12 30.67 -34.33
N ALA A 213 0.23 29.68 -34.29
CA ALA A 213 0.22 28.60 -35.28
C ALA A 213 -0.09 29.10 -36.70
N ASP A 214 -0.75 30.26 -36.84
CA ASP A 214 -1.16 30.81 -38.14
C ASP A 214 -0.01 31.51 -38.88
N HIS A 215 1.10 31.81 -38.20
CA HIS A 215 2.30 32.36 -38.84
C HIS A 215 3.37 31.28 -39.05
N ALA A 216 3.18 30.49 -40.11
CA ALA A 216 4.10 29.43 -40.50
C ALA A 216 4.78 29.74 -41.84
N VAL A 217 6.11 29.65 -41.87
CA VAL A 217 6.93 29.79 -43.10
C VAL A 217 7.66 28.47 -43.31
N GLY A 218 7.42 27.83 -44.46
CA GLY A 218 7.99 26.51 -44.76
C GLY A 218 7.58 25.42 -43.75
N GLY A 219 6.38 25.52 -43.16
CA GLY A 219 5.88 24.57 -42.16
C GLY A 219 6.45 24.75 -40.75
N THR A 220 7.33 25.72 -40.53
CA THR A 220 7.85 26.08 -39.21
C THR A 220 7.08 27.29 -38.68
N THR A 221 6.51 27.19 -37.49
CA THR A 221 5.92 28.33 -36.79
C THR A 221 7.02 29.29 -36.37
N LEU A 222 6.98 30.51 -36.88
CA LEU A 222 7.89 31.59 -36.50
C LEU A 222 7.11 32.66 -35.75
N TYR A 223 7.77 33.39 -34.86
CA TYR A 223 7.17 34.59 -34.31
C TYR A 223 7.15 35.68 -35.39
N PRO A 224 6.02 36.32 -35.69
CA PRO A 224 5.96 37.33 -36.74
C PRO A 224 6.93 38.48 -36.48
N GLY A 225 7.60 38.95 -37.54
CA GLY A 225 8.45 40.15 -37.45
C GLY A 225 7.70 41.37 -36.91
N THR A 226 6.43 41.53 -37.30
CA THR A 226 5.51 42.54 -36.76
C THR A 226 5.22 42.38 -35.28
N GLY A 227 5.36 41.18 -34.72
CA GLY A 227 5.26 40.93 -33.30
C GLY A 227 6.38 41.61 -32.51
N PHE A 228 7.62 41.61 -33.02
CA PHE A 228 8.71 42.33 -32.37
C PHE A 228 8.48 43.85 -32.35
N VAL A 229 7.89 44.39 -33.43
CA VAL A 229 7.49 45.81 -33.50
C VAL A 229 6.44 46.12 -32.43
N GLU A 230 5.42 45.27 -32.27
CA GLU A 230 4.41 45.42 -31.22
C GLU A 230 5.02 45.37 -29.81
N LEU A 231 5.92 44.42 -29.54
CA LEU A 231 6.61 44.32 -28.25
C LEU A 231 7.45 45.56 -27.95
N ALA A 232 8.15 46.11 -28.95
CA ALA A 232 8.96 47.32 -28.82
C ALA A 232 8.10 48.55 -28.54
N LEU A 233 6.97 48.72 -29.25
CA LEU A 233 6.02 49.80 -29.02
C LEU A 233 5.35 49.68 -27.64
N ALA A 234 4.97 48.48 -27.22
CA ALA A 234 4.39 48.24 -25.90
C ALA A 234 5.37 48.56 -24.77
N ALA A 235 6.64 48.16 -24.91
CA ALA A 235 7.70 48.51 -23.96
C ALA A 235 7.98 50.03 -23.95
N GLY A 236 7.97 50.66 -25.12
CA GLY A 236 8.14 52.09 -25.29
C GLY A 236 7.04 52.90 -24.60
N ALA A 237 5.77 52.59 -24.87
CA ALA A 237 4.62 53.23 -24.21
C ALA A 237 4.69 53.11 -22.68
N GLN A 238 5.19 51.98 -22.18
CA GLN A 238 5.36 51.72 -20.76
C GLN A 238 6.54 52.46 -20.11
N THR A 239 7.54 52.84 -20.89
CA THR A 239 8.73 53.57 -20.42
C THR A 239 8.73 55.05 -20.82
N GLY A 240 7.67 55.54 -21.47
CA GLY A 240 7.52 56.93 -21.91
C GLY A 240 8.16 57.26 -23.27
N PHE A 241 8.55 56.24 -24.04
CA PHE A 241 9.11 56.36 -25.39
C PHE A 241 8.13 55.82 -26.45
N GLU A 242 7.19 56.65 -26.88
CA GLU A 242 6.04 56.21 -27.70
C GLU A 242 6.37 55.98 -29.20
N THR A 243 7.60 56.22 -29.64
CA THR A 243 7.99 56.10 -31.05
C THR A 243 9.15 55.14 -31.23
N LEU A 244 9.09 54.35 -32.29
CA LEU A 244 10.13 53.42 -32.70
C LEU A 244 10.82 53.95 -33.97
N ALA A 245 12.11 54.27 -33.88
CA ALA A 245 12.87 54.78 -35.02
C ALA A 245 13.41 53.65 -35.92
N GLU A 246 13.92 52.57 -35.32
CA GLU A 246 14.49 51.41 -36.00
C GLU A 246 14.39 50.15 -35.13
N LEU A 247 14.50 48.97 -35.75
CA LEU A 247 14.42 47.65 -35.10
C LEU A 247 15.43 46.67 -35.70
#